data_AF-A0A9Q3KBT9-F1
#
_entry.id   AF-A0A9Q3KBT9-F1
#
_cell.length_a   1.000
_cell.length_b   1.000
_cell.length_c   1.000
_cell.angle_alpha   90.00
_cell.angle_beta   90.00
_cell.angle_gamma   90.00
#
_symmetry.space_group_name_H-M   'P 1'
#
loop_
_entity.id
_entity.type
_entity.pdbx_description
1 polymer ?
#
loop_
_entity_poly.entity_id
_entity_poly.type
_entity_poly.pdbx_seq_one_letter_code
_entity_poly.pdbx_strand_id
1 'polypeptide(L)'
;MTIFHKDGNIHKNADGLTRWPLTNNIDNPAYAPEEASPQIPIEGIGVTDLHTTFFVEVRKSYTQDKNWSILCQLLTKECKDNALIHALHEIWRKPYDEGRFHLLDGIIYQRTKHTCAMTVVDRCLINLVLKECHENPFSGHLSEDRRREKIKTCIWWPMWQKDVAEYCKSCDRCQKKKFHWKKDLEI
;
A
#
# COMPACT_ATOMS: atom_id res chain seq x y z
N MET A 1 2.34 -3.62 -40.29
CA MET A 1 3.62 -3.98 -39.64
C MET A 1 3.61 -5.48 -39.44
N THR A 2 4.45 -6.22 -40.16
CA THR A 2 4.40 -7.69 -40.20
C THR A 2 5.52 -8.23 -39.32
N ILE A 3 5.16 -8.88 -38.21
CA ILE A 3 6.14 -9.41 -37.24
C ILE A 3 6.61 -10.78 -37.73
N PHE A 4 7.93 -10.94 -37.90
CA PHE A 4 8.54 -12.21 -38.27
C PHE A 4 9.14 -12.87 -37.01
N HIS A 5 8.59 -14.01 -36.63
CA HIS A 5 9.11 -14.82 -35.52
C HIS A 5 10.34 -15.62 -35.98
N LYS A 6 11.38 -15.66 -35.15
CA LYS A 6 12.58 -16.47 -35.39
C LYS A 6 12.83 -17.34 -34.15
N ASP A 7 12.69 -18.65 -34.32
CA ASP A 7 12.86 -19.64 -33.26
C ASP A 7 14.34 -19.80 -32.88
N GLY A 8 14.62 -20.01 -31.59
CA GLY A 8 15.95 -20.38 -31.11
C GLY A 8 16.35 -21.78 -31.56
N ASN A 9 17.62 -21.95 -31.97
CA ASN A 9 18.13 -23.16 -32.65
C ASN A 9 18.06 -24.45 -31.82
N ILE A 10 17.94 -24.39 -30.49
CA ILE A 10 18.03 -25.57 -29.60
C ILE A 10 16.68 -25.92 -28.96
N HIS A 11 15.86 -24.93 -28.59
CA HIS A 11 14.63 -25.19 -27.80
C HIS A 11 13.34 -24.62 -28.42
N LYS A 12 13.40 -23.98 -29.61
CA LYS A 12 12.25 -23.32 -30.29
C LYS A 12 11.45 -22.29 -29.47
N ASN A 13 11.82 -22.05 -28.22
CA ASN A 13 11.27 -20.99 -27.40
C ASN A 13 11.76 -19.63 -27.95
N ALA A 14 10.94 -18.60 -27.78
CA ALA A 14 11.35 -17.23 -28.07
C ALA A 14 12.60 -16.87 -27.26
N ASP A 15 13.66 -16.43 -27.94
CA ASP A 15 14.93 -16.04 -27.33
C ASP A 15 14.75 -14.81 -26.42
N GLY A 16 15.37 -14.83 -25.23
CA GLY A 16 15.35 -13.73 -24.27
C GLY A 16 16.01 -12.44 -24.76
N LEU A 17 16.69 -12.46 -25.92
CA LEU A 17 17.36 -11.31 -26.54
C LEU A 17 16.43 -10.31 -27.25
N THR A 18 15.11 -10.54 -27.33
CA THR A 18 14.16 -9.52 -27.82
C THR A 18 13.59 -8.61 -26.71
N ARG A 19 14.04 -8.76 -25.46
CA ARG A 19 13.58 -7.94 -24.32
C ARG A 19 14.33 -6.62 -24.17
N TRP A 20 14.70 -5.97 -25.27
CA TRP A 20 15.20 -4.60 -25.20
C TRP A 20 13.99 -3.68 -24.97
N PRO A 21 13.94 -2.92 -23.86
CA PRO A 21 12.88 -1.97 -23.65
C PRO A 21 12.91 -0.96 -24.80
N LEU A 22 11.81 -0.86 -25.54
CA LEU A 22 11.67 0.18 -26.56
C LEU A 22 11.75 1.55 -25.87
N THR A 23 12.30 2.54 -26.58
CA THR A 23 12.30 3.93 -26.12
C THR A 23 10.86 4.38 -25.84
N ASN A 24 10.66 5.19 -24.79
CA ASN A 24 9.34 5.72 -24.44
C ASN A 24 8.97 6.90 -25.34
N ASN A 25 8.77 6.64 -26.64
CA ASN A 25 8.35 7.61 -27.65
C ASN A 25 6.96 7.24 -28.20
N ILE A 26 6.32 8.15 -28.93
CA ILE A 26 4.94 7.98 -29.47
C ILE A 26 4.80 6.73 -30.35
N ASP A 27 5.89 6.30 -30.99
CA ASP A 27 5.93 5.10 -31.83
C ASP A 27 5.92 3.79 -31.03
N ASN A 28 6.16 3.84 -29.72
CA ASN A 28 6.09 2.69 -28.83
C ASN A 28 4.61 2.44 -28.44
N PRO A 29 4.04 1.26 -28.71
CA PRO A 29 2.66 0.95 -28.31
C PRO A 29 2.45 0.97 -26.79
N ALA A 30 3.52 0.93 -25.99
CA ALA A 30 3.52 1.11 -24.54
C ALA A 30 3.92 2.54 -24.10
N TYR A 31 3.85 3.52 -25.01
CA TYR A 31 4.14 4.93 -24.71
C TYR A 31 3.31 5.42 -23.52
N ALA A 32 4.01 5.89 -22.48
CA ALA A 32 3.41 6.53 -21.33
C ALA A 32 3.99 7.94 -21.20
N PRO A 33 3.22 9.01 -21.45
CA PRO A 33 3.72 10.37 -21.28
C PRO A 33 4.12 10.59 -19.81
N GLU A 34 5.31 11.16 -19.59
CA GLU A 34 5.87 11.36 -18.23
C GLU A 34 4.96 12.21 -17.32
N GLU A 35 4.10 13.04 -17.91
CA GLU A 35 3.16 13.91 -17.20
C GLU A 35 1.81 13.27 -16.87
N ALA A 36 1.50 12.09 -17.41
CA ALA A 36 0.30 11.37 -17.01
C ALA A 36 0.52 10.83 -15.60
N SER A 37 -0.05 11.52 -14.61
CA SER A 37 -0.19 10.98 -13.26
C SER A 37 -0.83 9.60 -13.36
N PRO A 38 -0.12 8.51 -12.97
CA PRO A 38 -0.69 7.18 -13.08
C PRO A 38 -2.03 7.14 -12.36
N GLN A 39 -3.05 6.57 -12.98
CA GLN A 39 -4.24 6.18 -12.25
C GLN A 39 -3.80 5.10 -11.26
N ILE A 40 -3.73 5.45 -9.98
CA ILE A 40 -3.32 4.51 -8.93
C ILE A 40 -4.58 3.76 -8.51
N PRO A 41 -4.71 2.45 -8.82
CA PRO A 41 -5.84 1.68 -8.35
C PRO A 41 -5.84 1.65 -6.81
N ILE A 42 -7.01 1.84 -6.22
CA ILE A 42 -7.20 1.58 -4.78
C ILE A 42 -7.31 0.07 -4.65
N GLU A 43 -6.18 -0.56 -4.31
CA GLU A 43 -6.16 -1.99 -4.01
C GLU A 43 -6.97 -2.24 -2.74
N GLY A 44 -7.97 -3.11 -2.81
CA GLY A 44 -8.72 -3.55 -1.64
C GLY A 44 -7.98 -4.68 -0.94
N ILE A 45 -7.88 -4.64 0.40
CA ILE A 45 -7.61 -5.89 1.14
C ILE A 45 -8.96 -6.59 1.32
N GLY A 46 -9.05 -7.84 0.89
CA GLY A 46 -10.11 -8.75 1.32
C GLY A 46 -9.90 -9.14 2.79
N VAL A 47 -10.01 -8.17 3.71
CA VAL A 47 -9.81 -8.39 5.16
C VAL A 47 -10.96 -9.24 5.70
N THR A 48 -12.09 -9.29 5.00
CA THR A 48 -13.26 -10.16 5.21
C THR A 48 -14.31 -9.71 4.22
N ASP A 49 -15.30 -10.54 3.90
CA ASP A 49 -16.54 -10.06 3.28
C ASP A 49 -16.94 -8.77 3.96
N LEU A 50 -16.90 -7.64 3.24
CA LEU A 50 -16.88 -6.28 3.78
C LEU A 50 -18.13 -6.00 4.62
N HIS A 51 -18.12 -6.44 5.88
CA HIS A 51 -19.23 -6.21 6.77
C HIS A 51 -19.23 -4.72 7.07
N THR A 52 -20.36 -4.06 6.81
CA THR A 52 -20.51 -2.60 6.91
C THR A 52 -20.07 -2.08 8.29
N THR A 53 -20.08 -2.92 9.32
CA THR A 53 -19.58 -2.59 10.66
C THR A 53 -18.11 -2.18 10.68
N PHE A 54 -17.24 -2.80 9.88
CA PHE A 54 -15.81 -2.45 9.85
C PHE A 54 -15.63 -0.98 9.45
N PHE A 55 -16.28 -0.55 8.37
CA PHE A 55 -16.21 0.85 7.93
C PHE A 55 -16.85 1.81 8.92
N VAL A 56 -17.93 1.40 9.59
CA VAL A 56 -18.54 2.19 10.66
C VAL A 56 -17.57 2.36 11.83
N GLU A 57 -16.85 1.32 12.21
CA GLU A 57 -15.84 1.36 13.28
C GLU A 57 -14.64 2.24 12.89
N VAL A 58 -14.14 2.14 11.66
CA VAL A 58 -13.08 3.01 11.15
C VAL A 58 -13.50 4.48 11.24
N ARG A 59 -14.70 4.84 10.77
CA ARG A 59 -15.21 6.22 10.86
C ARG A 59 -15.31 6.71 12.29
N LYS A 60 -15.84 5.87 13.20
CA LYS A 60 -15.93 6.18 14.63
C LYS A 60 -14.55 6.37 15.25
N SER A 61 -13.53 5.65 14.78
CA SER A 61 -12.17 5.77 15.35
C SER A 61 -11.54 7.15 15.15
N TYR A 62 -11.93 7.91 14.11
CA TYR A 62 -11.37 9.24 13.87
C TYR A 62 -11.71 10.27 14.96
N THR A 63 -12.76 10.04 15.76
CA THR A 63 -13.10 10.92 16.87
C THR A 63 -12.23 10.71 18.10
N GLN A 64 -11.45 9.62 18.16
CA GLN A 64 -10.64 9.28 19.32
C GLN A 64 -9.38 10.17 19.45
N ASP A 65 -8.84 10.63 18.31
CA ASP A 65 -7.62 11.44 18.27
C ASP A 65 -7.94 12.83 17.72
N LYS A 66 -7.39 13.85 18.39
CA LYS A 66 -7.50 15.24 17.97
C LYS A 66 -7.02 15.45 16.52
N ASN A 67 -5.90 14.88 16.10
CA ASN A 67 -5.37 15.08 14.75
C ASN A 67 -6.27 14.48 13.68
N TRP A 68 -6.81 13.29 13.91
CA TRP A 68 -7.73 12.64 12.98
C TRP A 68 -9.04 13.41 12.86
N SER A 69 -9.58 13.91 13.97
CA SER A 69 -10.78 14.75 13.95
C SER A 69 -10.57 16.07 13.19
N ILE A 70 -9.43 16.73 13.40
CA ILE A 70 -9.05 17.96 12.67
C ILE A 70 -8.91 17.65 11.18
N LEU A 71 -8.26 16.54 10.82
CA LEU A 71 -8.07 16.14 9.43
C LEU A 71 -9.41 15.85 8.74
N CYS A 72 -10.34 15.16 9.40
CA CYS A 72 -11.70 14.97 8.89
C CYS A 72 -12.39 16.31 8.62
N GLN A 73 -12.32 17.26 9.56
CA GLN A 73 -12.92 18.59 9.40
C GLN A 73 -12.29 19.37 8.25
N LEU A 74 -10.96 19.37 8.16
CA LEU A 74 -10.21 20.04 7.10
C LEU A 74 -10.57 19.49 5.71
N LEU A 75 -10.70 18.16 5.58
CA LEU A 75 -11.02 17.52 4.30
C LEU A 75 -12.51 17.62 3.93
N THR A 76 -13.39 17.87 4.90
CA THR A 76 -14.83 18.07 4.66
C THR A 76 -15.13 19.50 4.23
N LYS A 77 -14.37 20.48 4.75
CA LYS A 77 -14.56 21.89 4.39
C LYS A 77 -14.05 22.15 2.98
N GLU A 78 -14.82 22.90 2.20
CA GLU A 78 -14.41 23.34 0.85
C GLU A 78 -13.35 24.46 0.90
N CYS A 79 -13.16 25.11 2.06
CA CYS A 79 -12.22 26.22 2.25
C CYS A 79 -11.07 25.87 3.21
N LYS A 80 -9.89 26.43 2.95
CA LYS A 80 -8.70 26.26 3.80
C LYS A 80 -8.91 27.01 5.12
N ASP A 81 -9.00 26.26 6.22
CA ASP A 81 -9.07 26.81 7.57
C ASP A 81 -7.68 26.83 8.21
N ASN A 82 -7.02 28.00 8.16
CA ASN A 82 -5.66 28.17 8.67
C ASN A 82 -5.55 27.85 10.17
N ALA A 83 -6.60 28.10 10.98
CA ALA A 83 -6.57 27.82 12.40
C ALA A 83 -6.49 26.31 12.67
N LEU A 84 -7.27 25.52 11.93
CA LEU A 84 -7.24 24.06 12.01
C LEU A 84 -5.92 23.48 11.49
N ILE A 85 -5.36 24.04 10.40
CA ILE A 85 -4.03 23.65 9.90
C ILE A 85 -2.96 23.93 10.94
N HIS A 86 -3.06 25.06 11.65
CA HIS A 86 -2.13 25.41 12.73
C HIS A 86 -2.24 24.49 13.94
N ALA A 87 -3.43 23.98 14.24
CA ALA A 87 -3.68 23.04 15.33
C ALA A 87 -3.23 21.59 15.03
N LEU A 88 -2.96 21.26 13.76
CA LEU A 88 -2.51 19.95 13.33
C LEU A 88 -1.02 19.73 13.67
N HIS A 89 -0.69 18.56 14.22
CA HIS A 89 0.69 18.22 14.56
C HIS A 89 1.60 18.16 13.31
N GLU A 90 2.88 18.53 13.46
CA GLU A 90 3.82 18.73 12.34
C GLU A 90 3.92 17.52 11.39
N ILE A 91 3.95 16.31 11.95
CA ILE A 91 4.00 15.04 11.20
C ILE A 91 2.83 14.91 10.19
N TRP A 92 1.70 15.53 10.47
CA TRP A 92 0.48 15.49 9.66
C TRP A 92 0.32 16.70 8.75
N ARG A 93 0.86 17.85 9.15
CA ARG A 93 0.76 19.09 8.35
C ARG A 93 1.46 18.93 7.00
N LYS A 94 2.70 18.42 6.99
CA LYS A 94 3.45 18.23 5.75
C LYS A 94 2.70 17.36 4.72
N PRO A 95 2.22 16.15 5.05
CA PRO A 95 1.41 15.36 4.11
C PRO A 95 0.10 16.03 3.71
N TYR A 96 -0.54 16.77 4.62
CA TYR A 96 -1.76 17.50 4.31
C TYR A 96 -1.52 18.62 3.28
N ASP A 97 -0.49 19.45 3.48
CA ASP A 97 -0.15 20.55 2.57
C ASP A 97 0.26 20.05 1.18
N GLU A 98 0.88 18.87 1.12
CA GLU A 98 1.22 18.16 -0.13
C GLU A 98 0.00 17.48 -0.80
N GLY A 99 -1.20 17.61 -0.23
CA GLY A 99 -2.43 17.03 -0.78
C GLY A 99 -2.48 15.50 -0.71
N ARG A 100 -1.77 14.89 0.25
CA ARG A 100 -1.68 13.42 0.39
C ARG A 100 -2.85 12.79 1.14
N PHE A 101 -3.89 13.53 1.47
CA PHE A 101 -5.09 12.99 2.11
C PHE A 101 -6.35 13.32 1.32
N HIS A 102 -7.23 12.34 1.23
CA HIS A 102 -8.54 12.47 0.58
C HIS A 102 -9.61 11.89 1.49
N LEU A 103 -10.79 12.50 1.51
CA LEU A 103 -11.95 12.00 2.24
C LEU A 103 -12.95 11.44 1.24
N LEU A 104 -13.29 10.16 1.36
CA LEU A 104 -14.29 9.49 0.53
C LEU A 104 -15.18 8.64 1.42
N ASP A 105 -16.50 8.82 1.32
CA ASP A 105 -17.49 8.11 2.16
C ASP A 105 -17.19 8.17 3.66
N GLY A 106 -16.68 9.31 4.14
CA GLY A 106 -16.28 9.52 5.53
C GLY A 106 -15.02 8.79 5.97
N ILE A 107 -14.29 8.15 5.04
CA ILE A 107 -13.04 7.45 5.27
C ILE A 107 -11.89 8.28 4.70
N ILE A 108 -10.83 8.43 5.48
CA ILE A 108 -9.64 9.13 5.02
C ILE A 108 -8.76 8.12 4.27
N TYR A 109 -8.28 8.54 3.10
CA TYR A 109 -7.31 7.83 2.29
C TYR A 109 -6.01 8.62 2.26
N GLN A 110 -4.90 7.93 2.46
CA GLN A 110 -3.55 8.46 2.33
C GLN A 110 -2.99 8.09 0.96
N ARG A 111 -2.61 9.11 0.18
CA ARG A 111 -2.02 8.96 -1.15
C ARG A 111 -0.51 9.14 -1.08
N THR A 112 0.20 8.24 -1.75
CA THR A 112 1.62 8.40 -2.10
C THR A 112 1.77 8.52 -3.61
N LYS A 113 3.00 8.62 -4.11
CA LYS A 113 3.27 8.61 -5.56
C LYS A 113 2.75 7.36 -6.28
N HIS A 114 2.61 6.23 -5.57
CA HIS A 114 2.34 4.93 -6.18
C HIS A 114 1.22 4.15 -5.50
N THR A 115 0.68 4.63 -4.37
CA THR A 115 -0.34 3.92 -3.60
C THR A 115 -1.41 4.86 -3.07
N CYS A 116 -2.61 4.33 -2.86
CA CYS A 116 -3.72 5.00 -2.19
C CYS A 116 -4.30 4.04 -1.16
N ALA A 117 -4.05 4.31 0.12
CA ALA A 117 -4.35 3.40 1.20
C ALA A 117 -5.34 4.02 2.19
N MET A 118 -6.35 3.27 2.59
CA MET A 118 -7.32 3.66 3.61
C MET A 118 -6.64 3.83 4.97
N THR A 119 -7.01 4.85 5.74
CA THR A 119 -6.44 5.05 7.06
C THR A 119 -7.19 4.32 8.15
N VAL A 120 -6.44 3.72 9.08
CA VAL A 120 -6.99 3.06 10.28
C VAL A 120 -6.30 3.63 11.51
N VAL A 121 -7.08 3.93 12.55
CA VAL A 121 -6.57 4.58 13.78
C VAL A 121 -6.62 3.63 14.97
N ASP A 122 -7.73 2.93 15.10
CA ASP A 122 -8.00 2.09 16.25
C ASP A 122 -7.01 0.92 16.33
N ARG A 123 -6.40 0.74 17.51
CA ARG A 123 -5.37 -0.30 17.72
C ARG A 123 -5.94 -1.72 17.61
N CYS A 124 -7.20 -1.93 17.98
CA CYS A 124 -7.85 -3.23 17.82
C CYS A 124 -8.03 -3.55 16.33
N LEU A 125 -8.46 -2.57 15.53
CA LEU A 125 -8.55 -2.71 14.07
C LEU A 125 -7.18 -2.91 13.42
N ILE A 126 -6.14 -2.17 13.85
CA ILE A 126 -4.77 -2.36 13.37
C ILE A 126 -4.29 -3.79 13.65
N ASN A 127 -4.50 -4.30 14.87
CA ASN A 127 -4.13 -5.65 15.23
C ASN A 127 -4.89 -6.71 14.42
N LEU A 128 -6.19 -6.49 14.16
CA LEU A 128 -7.00 -7.35 13.30
C LEU A 128 -6.43 -7.39 11.87
N VAL A 129 -6.13 -6.22 11.29
CA VAL A 129 -5.50 -6.11 9.97
C VAL A 129 -4.16 -6.84 9.93
N LEU A 130 -3.30 -6.63 10.93
CA LEU A 130 -2.01 -7.30 11.04
C LEU A 130 -2.16 -8.83 11.10
N LYS A 131 -3.14 -9.31 11.87
CA LYS A 131 -3.48 -10.72 11.99
C LYS A 131 -3.98 -11.31 10.68
N GLU A 132 -4.98 -10.73 10.05
CA GLU A 132 -5.55 -11.20 8.78
C GLU A 132 -4.51 -11.23 7.66
N CYS A 133 -3.70 -10.18 7.56
CA CYS A 133 -2.62 -10.15 6.58
C CYS A 133 -1.59 -11.25 6.85
N HIS A 134 -1.36 -11.62 8.11
CA HIS A 134 -0.38 -12.62 8.53
C HIS A 134 -0.89 -14.07 8.44
N GLU A 135 -2.16 -14.31 8.77
CA GLU A 135 -2.72 -15.66 8.98
C GLU A 135 -3.34 -16.28 7.73
N ASN A 136 -3.54 -15.54 6.64
CA ASN A 136 -4.19 -16.04 5.43
C ASN A 136 -3.48 -17.28 4.82
N PRO A 137 -4.05 -18.49 4.98
CA PRO A 137 -3.45 -19.76 4.54
C PRO A 137 -3.42 -19.93 3.03
N PHE A 138 -4.26 -19.17 2.30
CA PHE A 138 -4.41 -19.25 0.84
C PHE A 138 -3.42 -18.36 0.08
N SER A 139 -2.50 -17.71 0.80
CA SER A 139 -1.36 -16.99 0.21
C SER A 139 -0.31 -18.01 -0.23
N GLY A 140 -0.61 -18.82 -1.26
CA GLY A 140 0.22 -19.92 -1.72
C GLY A 140 1.70 -19.56 -1.77
N HIS A 141 2.49 -20.13 -0.86
CA HIS A 141 3.95 -20.22 -0.80
C HIS A 141 4.82 -19.16 -1.52
N LEU A 142 4.45 -17.88 -1.53
CA LEU A 142 5.27 -16.77 -2.07
C LEU A 142 5.23 -15.52 -1.15
N SER A 143 6.29 -15.46 -0.32
CA SER A 143 6.93 -14.34 0.41
C SER A 143 6.16 -13.44 1.40
N GLU A 144 6.86 -13.10 2.50
CA GLU A 144 6.50 -12.02 3.44
C GLU A 144 6.41 -10.64 2.77
N ASP A 145 7.03 -10.48 1.61
CA ASP A 145 7.13 -9.22 0.88
C ASP A 145 5.81 -8.85 0.20
N ARG A 146 5.07 -9.82 -0.34
CA ARG A 146 3.73 -9.56 -0.89
C ARG A 146 2.74 -9.11 0.19
N ARG A 147 2.94 -9.53 1.45
CA ARG A 147 2.14 -9.10 2.61
C ARG A 147 2.45 -7.66 3.03
N ARG A 148 3.73 -7.28 3.04
CA ARG A 148 4.12 -5.87 3.22
C ARG A 148 3.58 -5.02 2.08
N GLU A 149 3.65 -5.52 0.85
CA GLU A 149 3.10 -4.86 -0.33
C GLU A 149 1.59 -4.63 -0.18
N LYS A 150 0.80 -5.63 0.21
CA LYS A 150 -0.66 -5.49 0.39
C LYS A 150 -1.05 -4.50 1.50
N ILE A 151 -0.41 -4.57 2.67
CA ILE A 151 -0.67 -3.58 3.73
C ILE A 151 -0.30 -2.19 3.20
N LYS A 152 0.91 -2.05 2.65
CA LYS A 152 1.43 -0.79 2.08
C LYS A 152 0.53 -0.20 1.00
N THR A 153 -0.14 -1.03 0.19
CA THR A 153 -1.00 -0.56 -0.90
C THR A 153 -2.41 -0.20 -0.45
N CYS A 154 -2.91 -0.78 0.65
CA CYS A 154 -4.33 -0.73 0.95
C CYS A 154 -4.69 -0.09 2.30
N ILE A 155 -3.84 -0.23 3.33
CA ILE A 155 -4.09 0.34 4.67
C ILE A 155 -2.89 1.10 5.20
N TRP A 156 -3.14 2.28 5.76
CA TRP A 156 -2.12 3.16 6.29
C TRP A 156 -2.42 3.64 7.70
N TRP A 157 -1.39 3.75 8.52
CA TRP A 157 -1.43 4.48 9.79
C TRP A 157 -0.05 5.07 10.10
N PRO A 158 0.06 6.06 10.99
CA PRO A 158 1.36 6.59 11.40
C PRO A 158 2.27 5.48 11.93
N MET A 159 3.52 5.47 11.48
CA MET A 159 4.52 4.48 11.92
C MET A 159 4.17 3.01 11.64
N TRP A 160 3.28 2.73 10.69
CA TRP A 160 2.85 1.37 10.35
C TRP A 160 3.99 0.38 10.09
N GLN A 161 5.09 0.85 9.50
CA GLN A 161 6.28 0.03 9.23
C GLN A 161 6.90 -0.52 10.52
N LYS A 162 6.93 0.29 11.59
CA LYS A 162 7.46 -0.10 12.89
C LYS A 162 6.56 -1.16 13.52
N ASP A 163 5.25 -0.93 13.51
CA ASP A 163 4.27 -1.87 14.06
C ASP A 163 4.30 -3.22 13.33
N VAL A 164 4.37 -3.20 11.99
CA VAL A 164 4.53 -4.44 11.20
C VAL A 164 5.82 -5.16 11.55
N ALA A 165 6.94 -4.44 11.68
CA ALA A 165 8.22 -5.05 12.04
C ALA A 165 8.19 -5.67 13.45
N GLU A 166 7.57 -5.00 14.41
CA GLU A 166 7.39 -5.48 15.78
C GLU A 166 6.47 -6.70 15.84
N TYR A 167 5.35 -6.68 15.12
CA TYR A 167 4.45 -7.83 14.99
C TYR A 167 5.16 -9.06 14.39
N CYS A 168 6.01 -8.87 13.39
CA CYS A 168 6.81 -9.96 12.83
C CYS A 168 7.84 -10.50 13.84
N LYS A 169 8.36 -9.64 14.72
CA LYS A 169 9.27 -10.07 15.79
C LYS A 169 8.54 -10.86 16.87
N SER A 170 7.28 -10.58 17.17
CA SER A 170 6.52 -11.36 18.14
C SER A 170 5.98 -12.68 17.59
N CYS A 171 6.07 -12.92 16.28
CA CYS A 171 5.52 -14.13 15.66
C CYS A 171 6.57 -15.26 15.53
N ASP A 172 6.34 -16.37 16.24
CA ASP A 172 7.16 -17.58 16.18
C ASP A 172 7.37 -18.12 14.76
N ARG A 173 6.33 -18.07 13.90
CA ARG A 173 6.42 -18.56 12.52
C ARG A 173 7.38 -17.71 11.68
N CYS A 174 7.31 -16.39 11.81
CA CYS A 174 8.24 -15.46 11.15
C CYS A 174 9.66 -15.61 11.69
N GLN A 175 9.81 -15.75 13.01
CA GLN A 175 11.12 -15.94 13.62
C GLN A 175 11.81 -17.22 13.12
N LYS A 176 11.10 -18.36 13.09
CA LYS A 176 11.64 -19.64 12.63
C LYS A 176 12.09 -19.61 11.16
N LYS A 177 11.39 -18.90 10.27
CA LYS A 177 11.79 -18.72 8.87
C LYS A 177 13.11 -17.94 8.71
N LYS A 178 13.38 -16.95 9.57
CA LYS A 178 14.61 -16.14 9.49
C LYS A 178 15.88 -16.92 9.82
N PHE A 179 15.79 -18.08 10.47
CA PHE A 179 16.97 -18.87 10.85
C PHE A 179 17.50 -19.79 9.75
N HIS A 180 16.81 -19.92 8.61
CA HIS A 180 17.18 -20.89 7.56
C HIS A 180 18.09 -20.36 6.44
N TRP A 181 18.56 -19.11 6.46
CA TRP A 181 19.42 -18.57 5.39
C TRP A 181 20.89 -18.36 5.76
N LYS A 182 21.31 -18.68 6.99
CA LYS A 182 22.70 -18.49 7.45
C LYS A 182 23.58 -19.76 7.48
N LYS A 183 23.14 -20.89 6.92
CA LYS A 183 23.89 -22.15 6.99
C LYS A 183 24.59 -22.62 5.71
N ASP A 184 24.45 -21.93 4.58
CA ASP A 184 24.97 -22.45 3.29
C ASP A 184 26.10 -21.59 2.68
N LEU A 185 26.99 -21.02 3.50
CA LEU A 185 28.17 -20.27 3.01
C LEU A 185 29.50 -20.69 3.66
N GLU A 186 29.61 -21.93 4.14
CA GLU A 186 30.90 -22.54 4.48
C GLU A 186 30.95 -23.97 3.94
N ILE A 187 31.25 -24.12 2.64
CA ILE A 187 32.03 -25.22 2.05
C ILE A 187 32.94 -24.61 0.99
#